data_AF-A0A7C9VCI9-F1
#
_entry.id   AF-A0A7C9VCI9-F1
#
_cell.length_a   1.000
_cell.length_b   1.000
_cell.length_c   1.000
_cell.angle_alpha   90.00
_cell.angle_beta   90.00
_cell.angle_gamma   90.00
#
_symmetry.space_group_name_H-M   'P 1'
#
loop_
_entity.id
_entity.type
_entity.pdbx_description
1 polymer ?
#
loop_
_entity_poly.entity_id
_entity_poly.type
_entity_poly.pdbx_seq_one_letter_code
_entity_poly.pdbx_strand_id
1 'polypeptide(L)' 'MANIGTFTSNGTGFTGTIRTLALNVKARFVRIENPSDKGPHFRIL' A
#
# COMPACT_ATOMS: atom_id res chain seq x y z
N MET A 1 -16.46 2.77 4.97
CA MET A 1 -15.34 3.72 5.08
C MET A 1 -14.45 3.24 6.22
N ALA A 2 -13.18 2.91 5.98
CA ALA A 2 -12.28 2.43 7.02
C ALA A 2 -11.53 3.60 7.65
N ASN A 3 -11.60 3.73 8.97
CA ASN A 3 -10.82 4.72 9.71
C ASN A 3 -9.37 4.20 9.84
N ILE A 4 -8.41 4.91 9.23
CA ILE A 4 -6.99 4.50 9.11
C ILE A 4 -6.09 5.11 10.17
N GLY A 5 -6.67 5.84 11.13
CA GLY A 5 -5.91 6.50 12.18
C GLY A 5 -6.69 7.59 12.89
N THR A 6 -6.24 7.93 14.10
CA THR A 6 -6.84 9.02 14.90
C THR A 6 -5.79 10.09 15.15
N PHE A 7 -6.18 11.34 14.95
CA PHE A 7 -5.33 12.51 15.15
C PHE A 7 -6.02 13.51 16.06
N THR A 8 -5.23 14.15 16.91
CA THR A 8 -5.67 15.24 17.79
C THR A 8 -4.94 16.52 17.38
N SER A 9 -5.69 17.62 17.27
CA SER A 9 -5.13 18.94 17.02
C SER A 9 -4.50 19.49 18.30
N ASN A 10 -3.26 19.95 18.19
CA ASN A 10 -2.61 20.79 19.18
C ASN A 10 -2.30 22.14 18.51
N GLY A 11 -2.23 23.25 19.26
CA GLY A 11 -2.21 24.62 18.69
C GLY A 11 -1.07 24.92 17.68
N THR A 12 -0.16 23.98 17.45
CA THR A 12 0.93 24.04 16.47
C THR A 12 0.88 22.94 15.40
N GLY A 13 -0.06 21.98 15.45
CA GLY A 13 -0.16 20.89 14.49
C GLY A 13 -1.17 19.77 14.83
N PHE A 14 -0.90 18.57 14.31
CA PHE A 14 -1.69 17.37 14.61
C PHE A 14 -0.75 16.23 15.01
N THR A 15 -1.09 15.53 16.09
CA THR A 15 -0.37 14.33 16.52
C THR A 15 -1.34 13.16 16.55
N GLY A 16 -0.94 12.01 16.02
CA GLY A 16 -1.83 10.86 15.90
C GLY A 16 -1.12 9.61 15.45
N THR A 17 -1.87 8.53 15.37
CA THR A 17 -1.37 7.24 14.90
C THR A 17 -2.07 6.85 13.62
N ILE A 18 -1.29 6.39 12.65
CA ILE A 18 -1.78 5.82 11.40
C ILE A 18 -1.68 4.30 11.55
N ARG A 19 -2.81 3.62 11.44
CA ARG A 19 -2.90 2.16 11.32
C ARG A 19 -3.70 1.84 10.08
N THR A 20 -3.00 1.77 8.97
CA THR A 20 -3.54 1.20 7.73
C THR A 20 -3.57 -0.33 7.85
N LEU A 21 -4.47 -0.98 7.11
CA LEU A 21 -4.63 -2.43 7.12
C LEU A 21 -3.28 -3.10 6.85
N ALA A 22 -2.71 -3.78 7.85
CA ALA A 22 -1.47 -4.53 7.71
C ALA A 22 -1.73 -5.79 6.87
N LEU A 23 -1.72 -5.66 5.55
CA LEU A 23 -1.92 -6.77 4.62
C LEU A 23 -0.61 -7.58 4.52
N ASN A 24 -0.45 -8.55 5.42
CA ASN A 24 0.63 -9.54 5.33
C ASN A 24 0.21 -10.68 4.40
N VAL A 25 0.46 -10.52 3.11
CA VAL A 25 0.23 -11.56 2.10
C VAL A 25 1.55 -12.05 1.54
N LYS A 26 1.70 -13.38 1.43
CA LYS A 26 2.83 -13.99 0.72
C LYS A 26 2.56 -13.85 -0.78
N ALA A 27 3.31 -12.97 -1.43
CA ALA A 27 3.21 -12.69 -2.85
C ALA A 27 4.51 -13.09 -3.56
N ARG A 28 4.41 -13.58 -4.80
CA ARG A 28 5.58 -13.86 -5.65
C ARG A 28 5.52 -13.04 -6.93
N PHE A 29 6.57 -12.25 -7.18
CA PHE A 29 6.75 -11.60 -8.49
C PHE A 29 7.31 -12.60 -9.49
N VAL A 30 6.63 -12.76 -10.63
CA VAL A 30 7.05 -13.61 -11.75
C VAL A 30 7.11 -12.80 -13.04
N ARG A 31 8.07 -13.09 -13.93
CA ARG A 31 8.10 -12.46 -15.26
C ARG A 31 6.84 -12.82 -16.03
N ILE A 32 6.37 -11.86 -16.81
CA ILE A 32 5.32 -12.09 -17.80
C ILE A 32 5.96 -12.75 -19.01
N GLU A 33 5.31 -13.79 -19.54
CA GLU A 33 5.82 -14.61 -20.65
C GLU A 33 5.97 -13.79 -21.94
N ASN A 34 5.03 -12.89 -22.22
CA ASN A 34 5.03 -12.01 -23.38
C ASN A 34 4.93 -10.55 -22.93
N PRO A 35 6.05 -9.91 -22.53
CA PRO A 35 6.04 -8.51 -22.13
C PRO A 35 5.74 -7.64 -23.36
N SER A 36 4.87 -6.64 -23.17
CA SER A 36 4.64 -5.58 -24.15
C SER A 36 5.55 -4.41 -23.86
N ASP A 37 6.00 -3.68 -24.89
CA ASP A 37 6.85 -2.49 -24.73
C ASP A 37 6.27 -1.43 -23.78
N LYS A 38 4.94 -1.31 -23.73
CA LYS A 38 4.24 -0.37 -22.84
C LYS A 38 3.62 -1.03 -21.62
N GLY A 39 3.91 -2.31 -21.39
CA GLY A 39 3.32 -3.11 -20.34
C GLY A 39 4.26 -3.36 -19.15
N PRO A 40 3.71 -3.80 -18.01
CA PRO A 40 4.53 -4.27 -16.90
C PRO A 40 5.24 -5.56 -17.31
N HIS A 41 6.48 -5.73 -16.82
CA HIS A 41 7.32 -6.90 -17.12
C HIS A 41 7.14 -8.06 -16.12
N PHE A 42 6.50 -7.79 -14.98
CA PHE A 42 6.29 -8.74 -13.89
C PHE A 42 4.85 -8.67 -13.38
N ARG A 43 4.33 -9.81 -12.92
CA ARG A 43 3.03 -9.93 -12.26
C ARG A 43 3.17 -10.53 -10.87
N ILE A 44 2.23 -10.23 -9.99
CA ILE A 44 2.11 -10.84 -8.66
C ILE A 44 1.22 -12.09 -8.80
N LEU A 45 1.67 -13.21 -8.23
CA LEU A 45 0.88 -14.40 -7.94
C LEU A 45 0.62 -14.52 -6.44
#